data_AF-A0A248THD4-F1
#
_entry.id   AF-A0A248THD4-F1
#
_cell.length_a   1.000
_cell.length_b   1.000
_cell.length_c   1.000
_cell.angle_alpha   90.00
_cell.angle_beta   90.00
_cell.angle_gamma   90.00
#
_symmetry.space_group_name_H-M   'P 1'
#
loop_
_entity.id
_entity.type
_entity.pdbx_description
1 polymer ?
#
loop_
_entity_poly.entity_id
_entity_poly.type
_entity_poly.pdbx_seq_one_letter_code
_entity_poly.pdbx_strand_id
1 'polypeptide(L)' 'MINLVGFNGPAPHSVILWRTGGVNTAKTVCYSSDEQNEALSRFHTQGDFYNQYEQAVIVKDDNKILIQNHLISMGA' A
#
# COMPACT_ATOMS: atom_id res chain seq x y z
N MET A 1 -0.58 13.91 -12.81
CA MET A 1 -2.01 13.80 -12.41
C MET A 1 -2.47 12.38 -12.70
N ILE A 2 -2.62 11.56 -11.66
CA ILE A 2 -2.99 10.15 -11.82
C ILE A 2 -4.49 10.05 -12.07
N ASN A 3 -4.90 9.87 -13.33
CA ASN A 3 -6.26 9.49 -13.67
C ASN A 3 -6.51 8.04 -13.21
N LEU A 4 -6.93 7.87 -11.95
CA LEU A 4 -7.43 6.60 -11.42
C LEU A 4 -8.82 6.35 -11.99
N VAL A 5 -8.87 5.82 -13.22
CA VAL A 5 -10.12 5.45 -13.90
C VAL A 5 -10.93 4.53 -12.97
N GLY A 6 -12.08 5.01 -12.51
CA GLY A 6 -13.01 4.25 -11.64
C GLY A 6 -13.27 4.83 -10.24
N PHE A 7 -12.68 5.97 -9.86
CA PHE A 7 -13.02 6.67 -8.61
C PHE A 7 -13.81 7.95 -8.91
N ASN A 8 -15.13 7.91 -8.71
CA ASN A 8 -16.00 9.11 -8.73
C ASN A 8 -15.96 9.81 -7.37
N GLY A 9 -14.78 10.23 -6.92
CA GLY A 9 -14.57 10.82 -5.59
C GLY A 9 -13.44 11.85 -5.58
N PRO A 10 -13.15 12.48 -4.42
CA PRO A 10 -12.02 13.37 -4.27
C PRO A 10 -10.71 12.65 -4.63
N ALA A 11 -9.69 13.40 -5.06
CA ALA A 11 -8.38 12.82 -5.33
C ALA A 11 -7.83 12.15 -4.06
N PRO A 12 -7.40 10.89 -4.10
CA PRO A 12 -6.87 10.23 -2.93
C PRO A 12 -5.47 10.74 -2.59
N HIS A 13 -5.11 10.69 -1.30
CA HIS A 13 -3.77 10.99 -0.82
C HIS A 13 -2.75 9.97 -1.35
N SER A 14 -3.12 8.69 -1.33
CA SER A 14 -2.29 7.60 -1.83
C SER A 14 -3.11 6.37 -2.20
N VAL A 15 -2.56 5.52 -3.06
CA VAL A 15 -3.10 4.18 -3.32
C VAL A 15 -2.03 3.16 -2.99
N ILE A 16 -2.35 2.17 -2.15
CA ILE A 16 -1.50 1.02 -1.89
C ILE A 16 -1.90 -0.10 -2.85
N LEU A 17 -0.95 -0.57 -3.66
CA LEU A 17 -1.11 -1.75 -4.50
C LEU A 17 -0.49 -2.95 -3.78
N TRP A 18 -1.33 -3.92 -3.45
CA TRP A 18 -0.90 -5.17 -2.82
C TRP A 18 -0.54 -6.19 -3.89
N ARG A 19 0.61 -6.85 -3.72
CA ARG A 19 1.12 -7.82 -4.70
C ARG A 19 1.35 -9.19 -4.09
N THR A 20 1.06 -10.21 -4.87
CA THR A 20 1.40 -11.62 -4.61
C THR A 20 1.97 -12.21 -5.90
N GLY A 21 3.09 -12.92 -5.83
CA GLY A 21 3.78 -13.44 -7.01
C GLY A 21 4.21 -12.34 -7.99
N GLY A 22 4.45 -11.11 -7.49
CA GLY A 22 4.77 -9.95 -8.32
C GLY A 22 3.61 -9.39 -9.16
N VAL A 23 2.37 -9.84 -8.96
CA VAL A 23 1.19 -9.30 -9.64
C VAL A 23 0.37 -8.43 -8.68
N ASN A 24 -0.19 -7.31 -9.16
CA ASN A 24 -1.11 -6.50 -8.36
C ASN A 24 -2.43 -7.26 -8.19
N THR A 25 -2.74 -7.67 -6.96
CA THR A 25 -3.93 -8.49 -6.65
C THR A 25 -5.04 -7.70 -5.96
N ALA A 26 -4.67 -6.67 -5.19
CA ALA A 26 -5.62 -5.79 -4.52
C ALA A 26 -5.11 -4.34 -4.47
N LYS A 27 -6.01 -3.41 -4.16
CA LYS A 27 -5.66 -2.01 -3.91
C LYS A 27 -6.43 -1.45 -2.73
N THR A 28 -5.76 -0.63 -1.92
CA THR A 28 -6.39 0.20 -0.88
C THR A 28 -6.22 1.65 -1.28
N VAL A 29 -7.30 2.42 -1.25
CA VAL A 29 -7.26 3.86 -1.51
C VAL A 29 -7.31 4.58 -0.18
N CYS A 30 -6.34 5.46 0.05
CA CYS A 30 -6.19 6.23 1.29
C CYS A 30 -6.38 7.71 0.95
N TYR A 31 -7.25 8.40 1.67
CA TYR A 31 -7.51 9.83 1.55
C TYR A 31 -6.70 10.66 2.56
N SER A 32 -5.98 10.01 3.48
CA SER A 32 -5.07 10.65 4.43
C SER A 32 -3.78 9.85 4.63
N SER A 33 -2.78 10.47 5.24
CA SER A 33 -1.55 9.80 5.67
C SER A 33 -1.82 8.75 6.76
N ASP A 34 -2.81 9.00 7.62
CA ASP A 34 -3.14 8.12 8.74
C ASP A 34 -3.77 6.82 8.25
N GLU A 35 -4.70 6.90 7.29
CA GLU A 35 -5.27 5.73 6.63
C GLU A 35 -4.20 4.88 5.93
N GLN A 36 -3.23 5.53 5.30
CA GLN A 36 -2.10 4.83 4.68
C GLN A 36 -1.27 4.09 5.72
N ASN A 37 -0.91 4.77 6.81
CA ASN A 37 -0.09 4.19 7.88
C ASN A 37 -0.82 3.06 8.61
N GLU A 38 -2.13 3.17 8.80
CA GLU A 38 -2.96 2.10 9.37
C GLU A 38 -3.03 0.89 8.45
N ALA A 39 -3.22 1.08 7.14
CA ALA A 39 -3.21 -0.04 6.20
C ALA A 39 -1.84 -0.73 6.14
N LEU A 40 -0.75 0.04 6.19
CA LEU A 40 0.61 -0.50 6.21
C LEU A 40 0.98 -1.18 7.53
N SER A 41 0.49 -0.68 8.67
CA SER A 41 0.76 -1.33 9.97
C SER A 41 0.15 -2.73 10.05
N ARG A 42 -0.95 -2.95 9.32
CA ARG A 42 -1.63 -4.24 9.21
C ARG A 42 -0.98 -5.20 8.22
N PHE A 43 -0.08 -4.71 7.35
CA PHE A 43 0.49 -5.46 6.22
C PHE A 43 1.21 -6.76 6.63
N HIS A 44 1.66 -6.90 7.88
CA HIS A 44 2.22 -8.16 8.38
C HIS A 44 1.62 -8.60 9.72
N THR A 45 0.43 -8.10 10.08
CA THR A 45 -0.27 -8.55 11.28
C THR A 45 -0.83 -9.94 11.06
N GLN A 46 -0.36 -10.93 11.82
CA GLN A 46 -0.80 -12.32 11.68
C GLN A 46 -2.33 -12.42 11.83
N GLY A 47 -2.98 -13.08 10.88
CA GLY A 47 -4.45 -13.23 10.85
C GLY A 47 -5.21 -12.04 10.26
N ASP A 48 -4.54 -10.95 9.89
CA ASP A 48 -5.15 -9.83 9.19
C ASP A 48 -5.30 -10.11 7.68
N PHE A 49 -6.31 -9.49 7.06
CA PHE A 49 -6.51 -9.51 5.62
C PHE A 49 -5.25 -9.12 4.84
N TYR A 50 -4.46 -8.15 5.30
CA TYR A 50 -3.30 -7.68 4.55
C TYR A 50 -2.08 -8.61 4.65
N ASN A 51 -2.08 -9.57 5.58
CA ASN A 51 -0.98 -10.52 5.80
C ASN A 51 -0.75 -11.48 4.63
N GLN A 52 -1.75 -11.63 3.75
CA GLN A 52 -1.69 -12.55 2.60
C GLN A 52 -0.86 -12.03 1.42
N TYR A 53 -0.43 -10.76 1.48
CA TYR A 53 0.29 -10.10 0.39
C TYR A 53 1.80 -10.10 0.66
N GLU A 54 2.60 -10.11 -0.39
CA GLU A 54 4.07 -10.16 -0.31
C GLU A 54 4.71 -8.78 -0.41
N GLN A 55 4.07 -7.85 -1.14
CA GLN A 55 4.58 -6.49 -1.35
C GLN A 55 3.46 -5.46 -1.29
N ALA A 56 3.82 -4.25 -0.85
CA ALA A 56 2.97 -3.07 -0.91
C ALA A 56 3.66 -1.99 -1.72
N VAL A 57 2.99 -1.48 -2.75
CA VAL A 57 3.47 -0.35 -3.55
C VAL A 57 2.60 0.85 -3.27
N ILE A 58 3.16 1.88 -2.67
CA ILE A 58 2.46 3.13 -2.41
C ILE A 58 2.61 4.02 -3.63
N VAL A 59 1.50 4.46 -4.18
CA VAL A 59 1.44 5.40 -5.30
C VAL A 59 0.88 6.71 -4.77
N LYS A 60 1.71 7.77 -4.78
CA LYS A 60 1.33 9.16 -4.54
C LYS A 60 1.53 9.95 -5.83
N ASP A 61 0.91 11.12 -6.00
CA ASP A 61 1.02 11.98 -7.20
C ASP A 61 2.37 11.84 -7.95
N ASP A 62 2.32 11.07 -9.05
CA ASP A 62 3.40 10.64 -9.96
C ASP A 62 4.69 10.06 -9.32
N ASN A 63 4.72 9.86 -8.00
CA ASN A 63 5.81 9.23 -7.24
C ASN A 63 5.38 7.85 -6.71
N LYS A 64 6.04 6.81 -7.20
CA LYS A 64 5.84 5.42 -6.72
C LYS A 64 6.90 5.09 -5.68
N ILE A 65 6.46 4.72 -4.48
CA ILE A 65 7.31 4.20 -3.40
C ILE A 65 7.03 2.70 -3.28
N LEU A 66 8.07 1.89 -3.49
CA LEU A 66 8.00 0.44 -3.37
C LEU A 66 8.43 0.04 -1.95
N ILE A 67 7.52 -0.58 -1.19
CA ILE A 67 7.85 -1.21 0.08
C ILE A 67 8.02 -2.71 -0.19
N GLN A 68 9.28 -3.12 -0.27
CA GLN A 68 9.69 -4.52 -0.29
C GLN A 68 10.30 -4.87 1.07
N ASN A 69 10.00 -6.07 1.55
CA ASN A 69 10.60 -6.58 2.78
C ASN A 69 12.13 -6.53 2.68
N HIS A 70 12.74 -5.70 3.52
CA HIS A 70 13.84 -6.16 4.32
C HIS A 70 13.39 -6.03 5.76
N LEU A 71 13.45 -7.13 6.51
CA LEU A 71 13.51 -7.07 7.97
C LEU A 71 14.52 -5.97 8.30
N ILE A 72 14.08 -4.83 8.82
CA ILE A 72 15.01 -3.95 9.53
C ILE A 72 15.30 -4.72 10.81
N SER A 73 16.30 -5.59 10.76
CA SER A 73 17.11 -5.87 11.92
C SER A 73 17.64 -4.51 12.34
N MET A 74 16.99 -3.90 13.34
CA MET A 74 17.68 -2.93 14.17
C MET A 74 18.65 -3.74 15.03
N GLY A 75 19.76 -4.13 14.40
CA GLY A 75 20.95 -4.57 15.10
C GLY A 75 21.67 -3.35 15.62
N ALA A 76 21.53 -3.11 16.92
CA ALA A 76 22.61 -2.91 17.89
C ALA A 76 21.99 -2.86 19.29
#